data_AF-A0A2W6BJV8-F1
#
_entry.id   AF-A0A2W6BJV8-F1
#
_cell.length_a   1.000
_cell.length_b   1.000
_cell.length_c   1.000
_cell.angle_alpha   90.00
_cell.angle_beta   90.00
_cell.angle_gamma   90.00
#
_symmetry.space_group_name_H-M   'P 1'
#
loop_
_entity.id
_entity.type
_entity.pdbx_description
1 polymer ?
#
loop_
_entity_poly.entity_id
_entity_poly.type
_entity_poly.pdbx_seq_one_letter_code
_entity_poly.pdbx_strand_id
1 'polypeptide(L)'
;MADGHIRVTFESVMGAAGDTDAIAGQIEQQLGELKGYLAPMVSSWSGQASSDYQSLQARWDTSAADLNAVLRQIASALRTAHGNYRLAETQNSSIWG
;
A
#
# COMPACT_ATOMS: atom_id res chain seq x y z
N MET A 1 -5.72 0.21 36.12
CA MET A 1 -4.33 0.28 35.61
C MET A 1 -4.24 -0.24 34.16
N ALA A 2 -5.13 0.18 33.25
CA ALA A 2 -5.18 -0.31 31.87
C ALA A 2 -4.77 0.73 30.79
N ASP A 3 -4.63 2.01 31.16
CA ASP A 3 -4.41 3.13 30.22
C ASP A 3 -3.09 3.12 29.42
N GLY A 4 -2.01 2.58 29.98
CA GLY A 4 -0.67 2.70 29.39
C GLY A 4 -0.47 1.85 28.14
N HIS A 5 -0.99 0.63 28.13
CA HIS A 5 -0.78 -0.33 27.03
C HIS A 5 -1.59 0.03 25.78
N ILE A 6 -2.79 0.58 25.96
CA ILE A 6 -3.69 0.88 24.84
C ILE A 6 -3.18 2.08 24.05
N ARG A 7 -2.69 3.13 24.72
CA ARG A 7 -2.04 4.28 24.09
C ARG A 7 -0.84 3.92 23.22
N VAL A 8 0.06 3.06 23.73
CA VAL A 8 1.27 2.63 22.98
C VAL A 8 0.89 1.82 21.74
N THR A 9 -0.14 0.96 21.86
CA THR A 9 -0.62 0.16 20.72
C THR A 9 -1.32 1.03 19.68
N PHE A 10 -1.98 2.11 20.09
CA PHE A 10 -2.62 3.06 19.19
C PHE A 10 -1.61 3.85 18.36
N GLU A 11 -0.58 4.39 19.02
CA GLU A 11 0.49 5.12 18.35
C GLU A 11 1.26 4.22 17.35
N SER A 12 1.49 2.95 17.72
CA SER A 12 2.15 1.99 16.83
C SER A 12 1.30 1.58 15.63
N VAL A 13 -0.03 1.44 15.77
CA VAL A 13 -0.93 1.15 14.65
C VAL A 13 -1.04 2.35 13.70
N MET A 14 -1.07 3.58 14.22
CA MET A 14 -1.10 4.78 13.38
C MET A 14 0.21 4.96 12.62
N GLY A 15 1.34 4.70 13.28
CA GLY A 15 2.66 4.62 12.63
C GLY A 15 2.67 3.58 11.51
N ALA A 16 2.20 2.36 11.79
CA ALA A 16 2.16 1.28 10.81
C ALA A 16 1.29 1.60 9.58
N ALA A 17 0.17 2.31 9.75
CA ALA A 17 -0.65 2.75 8.62
C ALA A 17 0.07 3.78 7.75
N GLY A 18 0.73 4.76 8.38
CA GLY A 18 1.56 5.75 7.67
C GLY A 18 2.76 5.11 6.96
N ASP A 19 3.43 4.16 7.62
CA ASP A 19 4.52 3.37 7.03
C ASP A 19 4.03 2.57 5.83
N THR A 20 2.82 2.00 5.89
CA THR A 20 2.23 1.25 4.77
C THR A 20 1.93 2.17 3.58
N ASP A 21 1.38 3.36 3.81
CA ASP A 21 1.15 4.34 2.74
C ASP A 21 2.49 4.81 2.13
N ALA A 22 3.54 5.00 2.95
CA ALA A 22 4.88 5.36 2.50
C ALA A 22 5.51 4.25 1.64
N ILE A 23 5.43 3.00 2.08
CA ILE A 23 5.90 1.82 1.33
C ILE A 23 5.13 1.69 0.01
N ALA A 24 3.82 1.92 0.01
CA ALA A 24 3.01 1.91 -1.20
C ALA A 24 3.48 2.96 -2.22
N GLY A 25 3.77 4.18 -1.76
CA GLY A 25 4.33 5.25 -2.59
C GLY A 25 5.73 4.90 -3.14
N GLN A 26 6.60 4.30 -2.32
CA GLN A 26 7.92 3.86 -2.75
C GLN A 26 7.84 2.78 -3.85
N ILE A 27 6.90 1.84 -3.70
CA ILE A 27 6.66 0.80 -4.71
C ILE A 27 6.13 1.42 -6.01
N GLU A 28 5.21 2.38 -5.96
CA GLU A 28 4.76 3.11 -7.16
C GLU A 28 5.93 3.79 -7.88
N GLN A 29 6.83 4.45 -7.14
CA GLN A 29 8.00 5.10 -7.71
C GLN A 29 8.94 4.10 -8.38
N GLN A 30 9.29 3.00 -7.71
CA GLN A 30 10.18 1.96 -8.25
C GLN A 30 9.59 1.30 -9.51
N LEU A 31 8.28 1.03 -9.52
CA LEU A 31 7.58 0.49 -10.69
C LEU A 31 7.62 1.49 -11.87
N GLY A 32 7.46 2.78 -11.60
CA GLY A 32 7.58 3.85 -12.58
C GLY A 32 9.00 3.99 -13.15
N GLU A 33 10.01 3.95 -12.28
CA GLU A 33 11.42 3.99 -12.68
C GLU A 33 11.79 2.80 -13.57
N LEU A 34 11.38 1.58 -13.20
CA LEU A 34 11.65 0.40 -14.03
C LEU A 34 10.96 0.50 -15.40
N LYS A 35 9.72 1.00 -15.44
CA LYS A 35 9.01 1.23 -16.70
C LYS A 35 9.73 2.25 -17.58
N GLY A 36 10.23 3.33 -16.98
CA GLY A 36 11.03 4.34 -17.67
C GLY A 36 12.36 3.80 -18.21
N TYR A 37 13.04 2.96 -17.42
CA TYR A 37 14.28 2.29 -17.83
C TYR A 37 14.05 1.33 -19.02
N LEU A 38 12.94 0.60 -19.01
CA LEU A 38 12.62 -0.34 -20.09
C LEU A 38 12.22 0.36 -21.39
N ALA A 39 11.56 1.53 -21.33
CA ALA A 39 11.05 2.26 -22.50
C ALA A 39 12.03 2.45 -23.67
N PRO A 40 13.29 2.91 -23.49
CA PRO A 40 14.25 3.05 -24.59
C PRO A 40 14.70 1.69 -25.16
N MET A 41 14.73 0.63 -24.36
CA MET A 41 15.07 -0.73 -24.81
C MET A 41 14.03 -1.26 -25.82
N VAL A 42 12.76 -0.91 -25.60
CA VAL A 42 11.64 -1.22 -26.51
C VAL A 42 11.80 -0.57 -27.87
N SER A 43 12.31 0.67 -27.90
CA SER A 43 12.52 1.38 -29.16
C SER A 43 13.52 0.66 -30.08
N SER A 44 14.39 -0.18 -29.50
CA SER A 44 15.37 -0.97 -30.25
C SER A 44 14.82 -2.32 -30.78
N TRP A 45 13.65 -2.76 -30.29
CA TRP A 45 13.03 -4.04 -30.66
C TRP A 45 11.98 -3.83 -31.76
N SER A 46 12.40 -3.53 -32.99
CA SER A 46 11.48 -3.39 -34.14
C SER A 46 11.21 -4.73 -34.83
N GLY A 47 9.94 -5.07 -35.08
CA GLY A 47 9.51 -6.28 -35.82
C GLY A 47 8.57 -7.18 -35.00
N GLN A 48 8.52 -8.48 -35.29
CA GLN A 48 7.66 -9.49 -34.64
C GLN A 48 7.72 -9.48 -33.09
N ALA A 49 8.84 -9.02 -32.51
CA ALA A 49 9.06 -8.87 -31.08
C ALA A 49 8.18 -7.78 -30.40
N SER A 50 7.54 -6.90 -31.19
CA SER A 50 6.67 -5.83 -30.67
C SER A 50 5.40 -6.38 -30.00
N SER A 51 4.81 -7.45 -30.54
CA SER A 51 3.58 -8.05 -29.97
C SER A 51 3.85 -8.71 -28.62
N ASP A 52 4.93 -9.48 -28.51
CA ASP A 52 5.32 -10.15 -27.26
C ASP A 52 5.67 -9.12 -26.18
N TYR A 53 6.34 -8.03 -26.57
CA TYR A 53 6.63 -6.93 -25.65
C TYR A 53 5.35 -6.24 -25.16
N GLN A 54 4.40 -5.92 -26.03
CA GLN A 54 3.13 -5.31 -25.62
C GLN A 54 2.38 -6.20 -24.62
N SER A 55 2.37 -7.52 -24.84
CA SER A 55 1.78 -8.46 -23.89
C SER A 55 2.52 -8.48 -22.56
N LEU A 56 3.85 -8.43 -22.57
CA LEU A 56 4.66 -8.40 -21.35
C LEU A 56 4.47 -7.09 -20.58
N GLN A 57 4.41 -5.96 -21.28
CA GLN A 57 4.15 -4.64 -20.72
C GLN A 57 2.76 -4.58 -20.09
N ALA A 58 1.72 -5.10 -20.76
CA ALA A 58 0.38 -5.16 -20.20
C ALA A 58 0.34 -6.02 -18.92
N ARG A 59 1.05 -7.15 -18.90
CA ARG A 59 1.13 -8.03 -17.73
C ARG A 59 1.89 -7.35 -16.57
N TRP A 60 2.94 -6.60 -16.88
CA TRP A 60 3.67 -5.78 -15.91
C TRP A 60 2.76 -4.71 -15.31
N ASP A 61 2.13 -3.89 -16.15
CA ASP A 61 1.23 -2.82 -15.71
C ASP A 61 0.06 -3.36 -14.86
N THR A 62 -0.48 -4.53 -15.21
CA THR A 62 -1.50 -5.22 -14.41
C THR A 62 -0.96 -5.64 -13.05
N SER A 63 0.20 -6.30 -13.01
CA SER A 63 0.80 -6.79 -11.76
C SER A 63 1.18 -5.62 -10.82
N ALA A 64 1.66 -4.52 -11.40
CA ALA A 64 1.98 -3.28 -10.71
C ALA A 64 0.72 -2.66 -10.07
N ALA A 65 -0.37 -2.58 -10.82
CA ALA A 65 -1.65 -2.07 -10.34
C ALA A 65 -2.23 -2.95 -9.22
N ASP A 66 -2.19 -4.28 -9.38
CA ASP A 66 -2.67 -5.22 -8.37
C ASP A 66 -1.88 -5.11 -7.05
N LEU A 67 -0.55 -5.05 -7.14
CA LEU A 67 0.31 -4.86 -5.97
C LEU A 67 -0.06 -3.56 -5.23
N ASN A 68 -0.24 -2.47 -5.98
CA ASN A 68 -0.64 -1.20 -5.40
C ASN A 68 -2.02 -1.27 -4.73
N ALA A 69 -2.99 -1.91 -5.38
CA ALA A 69 -4.33 -2.09 -4.84
C ALA A 69 -4.30 -2.87 -3.52
N VAL A 70 -3.51 -3.95 -3.44
CA VAL A 70 -3.34 -4.74 -2.21
C VAL A 70 -2.73 -3.90 -1.09
N LEU A 71 -1.69 -3.11 -1.37
CA LEU A 71 -1.06 -2.24 -0.36
C LEU A 71 -2.03 -1.19 0.18
N ARG A 72 -2.83 -0.57 -0.71
CA ARG A 72 -3.88 0.37 -0.30
C ARG A 72 -4.97 -0.30 0.54
N GLN A 73 -5.33 -1.55 0.23
CA GLN A 73 -6.28 -2.33 1.02
C GLN A 73 -5.73 -2.61 2.42
N ILE A 74 -4.45 -2.98 2.54
CA ILE A 74 -3.79 -3.20 3.83
C ILE A 74 -3.80 -1.90 4.66
N ALA A 75 -3.41 -0.76 4.07
CA ALA A 75 -3.45 0.53 4.74
C ALA A 75 -4.86 0.90 5.22
N SER A 76 -5.88 0.65 4.39
CA SER A 76 -7.29 0.87 4.74
C SER A 76 -7.76 -0.03 5.88
N ALA A 77 -7.38 -1.31 5.87
CA ALA A 77 -7.70 -2.27 6.93
C ALA A 77 -7.08 -1.84 8.26
N LEU A 78 -5.82 -1.38 8.25
CA LEU A 78 -5.13 -0.84 9.44
C LEU A 78 -5.85 0.40 10.00
N ARG A 79 -6.25 1.35 9.14
CA ARG A 79 -7.03 2.53 9.54
C ARG A 79 -8.40 2.15 10.11
N THR A 80 -9.07 1.17 9.51
CA THR A 80 -10.38 0.69 9.97
C THR A 80 -10.28 0.01 11.33
N ALA A 81 -9.29 -0.87 11.52
CA ALA A 81 -9.02 -1.50 12.80
C ALA A 81 -8.80 -0.43 13.88
N HIS A 82 -7.98 0.58 13.59
CA HIS A 82 -7.75 1.72 14.48
C HIS A 82 -9.04 2.49 14.84
N GLY A 83 -9.89 2.80 13.85
CA GLY A 83 -11.17 3.49 14.09
C GLY A 83 -12.13 2.68 14.98
N ASN A 84 -12.23 1.37 14.74
CA ASN A 84 -13.05 0.46 15.53
C ASN A 84 -12.55 0.36 16.98
N TYR A 85 -11.23 0.30 17.18
CA TYR A 85 -10.63 0.30 18.52
C TYR A 85 -10.91 1.61 19.27
N ARG A 86 -10.80 2.78 18.61
CA ARG A 86 -11.08 4.08 19.24
C ARG A 86 -12.53 4.20 19.70
N LEU A 87 -13.47 3.70 18.89
CA LEU A 87 -14.91 3.67 19.22
C LEU A 87 -15.20 2.74 20.40
N ALA A 88 -14.59 1.56 20.42
CA ALA A 88 -14.75 0.60 21.52
C ALA A 88 -14.23 1.17 22.84
N GLU A 89 -13.09 1.88 22.82
CA GLU A 89 -12.52 2.47 24.03
C GLU A 89 -13.25 3.71 24.51
N THR A 90 -13.74 4.58 23.61
CA THR A 90 -14.60 5.71 24.02
C THR A 90 -15.92 5.23 24.62
N GLN A 91 -16.52 4.18 24.06
CA GLN A 91 -17.71 3.55 24.67
C GLN A 91 -17.37 2.95 26.03
N ASN A 92 -16.27 2.20 26.15
CA ASN A 92 -15.92 1.58 27.43
C ASN A 92 -15.57 2.65 28.48
N SER A 93 -14.72 3.63 28.18
CA SER A 93 -14.41 4.72 29.14
C SER A 93 -15.65 5.53 29.56
N SER A 94 -16.66 5.68 28.70
CA SER A 94 -17.94 6.31 29.07
C SER A 94 -18.84 5.47 29.97
N ILE A 95 -18.61 4.15 30.06
CA ILE A 95 -19.36 3.24 30.93
C ILE A 95 -18.77 3.20 32.35
N TRP A 96 -17.47 3.50 32.49
CA TRP A 96 -16.74 3.35 33.75
C TRP A 96 -16.21 4.68 34.33
N GLY A 97 -16.56 5.83 33.72
CA GLY A 97 -16.33 7.18 34.25
C GLY A 97 -17.64 7.83 34.67
#